data_AF-A0A495SW52-F1
#
_entry.id   AF-A0A495SW52-F1
#
_cell.length_a   1.000
_cell.length_b   1.000
_cell.length_c   1.000
_cell.angle_alpha   90.00
_cell.angle_beta   90.00
_cell.angle_gamma   90.00
#
_symmetry.space_group_name_H-M   'P 1'
#
loop_
_entity.id
_entity.type
_entity.pdbx_description
1 polymer ?
#
loop_
_entity_poly.entity_id
_entity_poly.type
_entity_poly.pdbx_seq_one_letter_code
_entity_poly.pdbx_strand_id
1 'polypeptide(L)'
;MTEEFDHDIPAELAEAYLVLLADVSRTGRLLRRDELEGLRKLGEHCAEAGYGLREVVSHCLAAARRAWQTLPGAASASSVNELRRMVDAVLAATDAALAALGEGHERAQRLAVRQEEAARREFIDDLLFGRSELGLLAERAEHFGLRLAGAYTVAVAVGDEPFADVHPLVHRVERELAGRFGERDVLLASKDGRLVCIAPDSERAVLDAFADLTLRPGPGYRPVLRVATGRRHSGPSGVPRSYEEALDALDYAQRLDLSATHLKAEELLVFPVLMRDRAAMADLVRSVLGPLTEARGGARPLLDTIAVQAEAAYVNAEAARRLGLSVRTLGYRLERIKALTGYDPSDALQRFTLETAAMGARLLNWPDQPL
;
A
#
# COMPACT_ATOMS: atom_id res chain seq x y z
N MET A 1 18.42 37.22 -2.86
CA MET A 1 17.76 38.54 -2.89
C MET A 1 16.73 38.46 -4.00
N THR A 2 15.59 37.88 -3.64
CA THR A 2 14.38 37.73 -4.43
C THR A 2 13.34 38.26 -3.48
N GLU A 3 12.93 39.51 -3.69
CA GLU A 3 11.78 40.09 -3.00
C GLU A 3 10.55 39.33 -3.48
N GLU A 4 10.17 38.29 -2.75
CA GLU A 4 8.79 37.80 -2.77
C GLU A 4 7.95 38.95 -2.23
N PHE A 5 7.20 39.60 -3.13
CA PHE A 5 6.08 40.43 -2.74
C PHE A 5 5.09 39.52 -2.00
N ASP A 6 5.18 39.48 -0.67
CA ASP A 6 4.17 38.89 0.19
C ASP A 6 2.89 39.72 0.04
N HIS A 7 2.09 39.38 -0.98
CA HIS A 7 0.77 39.95 -1.18
C HIS A 7 -0.09 39.49 0.01
N ASP A 8 -0.63 40.44 0.76
CA ASP A 8 -1.59 40.15 1.83
C ASP A 8 -2.88 39.60 1.18
N ILE A 9 -2.90 38.28 0.96
CA ILE A 9 -3.99 37.53 0.31
C ILE A 9 -5.36 37.88 0.94
N PRO A 10 -5.48 38.00 2.28
CA PRO A 10 -6.69 38.54 2.91
C PRO A 10 -7.12 39.92 2.40
N ALA A 11 -6.18 40.86 2.19
CA ALA A 11 -6.49 42.20 1.71
C ALA A 11 -6.95 42.19 0.24
N GLU A 12 -6.29 41.43 -0.63
CA GLU A 12 -6.68 41.27 -2.03
C GLU A 12 -8.08 40.64 -2.16
N LEU A 13 -8.34 39.59 -1.36
CA LEU A 13 -9.65 38.95 -1.28
C LEU A 13 -10.74 39.95 -0.86
N ALA A 14 -10.50 40.72 0.20
CA ALA A 14 -11.47 41.71 0.68
C ALA A 14 -11.73 42.80 -0.35
N GLU A 15 -10.69 43.31 -1.01
CA GLU A 15 -10.81 44.34 -2.03
C GLU A 15 -11.65 43.85 -3.22
N ALA A 16 -11.27 42.70 -3.80
CA ALA A 16 -12.00 42.11 -4.92
C ALA A 16 -13.47 41.82 -4.57
N TYR A 17 -13.71 41.29 -3.37
CA TYR A 17 -15.06 41.00 -2.87
C TYR A 17 -15.89 42.28 -2.69
N LEU A 18 -15.33 43.33 -2.10
CA LEU A 18 -16.03 44.60 -1.87
C LEU A 18 -16.34 45.34 -3.16
N VAL A 19 -15.45 45.29 -4.16
CA VAL A 19 -15.70 45.86 -5.49
C VAL A 19 -16.92 45.20 -6.15
N LEU A 20 -17.05 43.88 -6.06
CA LEU A 20 -18.19 43.13 -6.58
C LEU A 20 -19.49 43.52 -5.85
N LEU A 21 -19.47 43.58 -4.52
CA LEU A 21 -20.65 43.99 -3.74
C LEU A 21 -21.07 45.43 -4.04
N ALA A 22 -20.11 46.35 -4.24
CA ALA A 22 -20.41 47.72 -4.61
C ALA A 22 -21.11 47.83 -5.97
N ASP A 23 -20.67 47.06 -6.97
CA ASP A 23 -21.30 47.03 -8.29
C ASP A 23 -22.69 46.37 -8.27
N VAL A 24 -22.83 45.25 -7.57
CA VAL A 24 -24.13 44.58 -7.37
C VAL A 24 -25.11 45.50 -6.63
N SER A 25 -24.66 46.21 -5.59
CA SER A 25 -25.53 47.12 -4.84
C SER A 25 -26.14 48.21 -5.72
N ARG A 26 -25.38 48.69 -6.72
CA ARG A 26 -25.81 49.76 -7.64
C ARG A 26 -26.73 49.26 -8.74
N THR A 27 -26.46 48.06 -9.25
CA THR A 27 -27.09 47.54 -10.47
C THR A 27 -28.22 46.54 -10.18
N GLY A 28 -28.22 45.91 -9.02
CA GLY A 28 -29.13 44.81 -8.67
C GLY A 28 -28.91 43.54 -9.49
N ARG A 29 -27.80 43.43 -10.23
CA ARG A 29 -27.49 42.28 -11.08
C ARG A 29 -26.92 41.11 -10.27
N LEU A 30 -26.97 39.92 -10.85
CA LEU A 30 -26.24 38.76 -10.34
C LEU A 30 -24.75 38.80 -10.75
N LEU A 31 -23.91 38.09 -10.00
CA LEU A 31 -22.51 37.89 -10.35
C LEU A 31 -22.40 37.12 -11.68
N ARG A 32 -21.48 37.58 -12.53
CA ARG A 32 -21.21 36.99 -13.84
C ARG A 32 -20.28 35.77 -13.68
N ARG A 33 -20.24 34.95 -14.73
CA ARG A 33 -19.45 33.71 -14.73
C ARG A 33 -17.95 33.96 -14.53
N ASP A 34 -17.41 35.01 -15.13
CA ASP A 34 -16.01 35.44 -15.00
C ASP A 34 -15.69 35.94 -13.58
N GLU A 35 -16.62 36.65 -12.95
CA GLU A 35 -16.49 37.11 -11.55
C GLU A 35 -16.50 35.93 -10.57
N LEU A 36 -17.40 34.97 -10.77
CA LEU A 36 -17.43 33.73 -10.00
C LEU A 36 -16.15 32.91 -10.20
N GLU A 37 -15.59 32.90 -11.41
CA GLU A 37 -14.32 32.21 -11.67
C GLU A 37 -13.13 32.91 -11.00
N GLY A 38 -13.10 34.24 -10.97
CA GLY A 38 -12.12 35.01 -10.20
C GLY A 38 -12.18 34.67 -8.71
N LEU A 39 -13.39 34.56 -8.15
CA LEU A 39 -13.59 34.15 -6.76
C LEU A 39 -13.16 32.70 -6.49
N ARG A 40 -13.38 31.76 -7.41
CA ARG A 40 -12.82 30.40 -7.30
C ARG A 40 -11.30 30.43 -7.21
N LYS A 41 -10.62 31.20 -8.07
CA LYS A 41 -9.16 31.32 -8.05
C LYS A 41 -8.64 31.94 -6.76
N LEU A 42 -9.31 32.95 -6.22
CA LEU A 42 -8.97 33.51 -4.90
C LEU A 42 -9.14 32.46 -3.81
N GLY A 43 -10.20 31.64 -3.87
CA GLY A 43 -10.40 30.50 -2.96
C GLY A 43 -9.30 29.45 -3.05
N GLU A 44 -8.83 29.14 -4.27
CA GLU A 44 -7.69 28.25 -4.53
C GLU A 44 -6.41 28.82 -3.90
N HIS A 45 -6.05 30.08 -4.19
CA HIS A 45 -4.87 30.73 -3.61
C HIS A 45 -4.92 30.81 -2.09
N CYS A 46 -6.09 31.09 -1.49
CA CYS A 46 -6.23 31.08 -0.03
C CYS A 46 -5.93 29.69 0.57
N ALA A 47 -6.38 28.62 -0.08
CA ALA A 47 -6.10 27.26 0.37
C ALA A 47 -4.61 26.92 0.27
N GLU A 48 -3.97 27.30 -0.85
CA GLU A 48 -2.54 27.07 -1.10
C GLU A 48 -1.66 27.84 -0.10
N ALA A 49 -2.08 29.04 0.31
CA ALA A 49 -1.43 29.82 1.36
C ALA A 49 -1.74 29.36 2.80
N GLY A 50 -2.53 28.28 2.97
CA GLY A 50 -2.80 27.66 4.27
C GLY A 50 -3.95 28.28 5.07
N TYR A 51 -4.72 29.21 4.50
CA TYR A 51 -5.90 29.78 5.18
C TYR A 51 -7.06 28.79 5.23
N GLY A 52 -7.65 28.61 6.40
CA GLY A 52 -8.80 27.74 6.56
C GLY A 52 -10.06 28.32 5.91
N LEU A 53 -10.93 27.48 5.33
CA LEU A 53 -12.19 27.94 4.70
C LEU A 53 -13.03 28.81 5.66
N ARG A 54 -13.05 28.45 6.94
CA ARG A 54 -13.72 29.22 8.00
C ARG A 54 -13.17 30.64 8.13
N GLU A 55 -11.85 30.81 8.01
CA GLU A 55 -11.18 32.10 8.12
C GLU A 55 -11.50 32.97 6.90
N VAL A 56 -11.41 32.39 5.71
CA VAL A 56 -11.76 33.03 4.43
C VAL A 56 -13.21 33.55 4.46
N VAL A 57 -14.16 32.69 4.84
CA VAL A 57 -15.59 33.06 4.95
C VAL A 57 -15.79 34.15 6.01
N SER A 58 -15.16 34.02 7.19
CA SER A 58 -15.27 35.01 8.25
C SER A 58 -14.71 36.37 7.83
N HIS A 59 -13.62 36.36 7.06
CA HIS A 59 -12.99 37.56 6.52
C HIS A 59 -13.92 38.30 5.55
N CYS A 60 -14.51 37.60 4.58
CA CYS A 60 -15.47 38.16 3.63
C CYS A 60 -16.71 38.73 4.34
N LEU A 61 -17.30 37.99 5.28
CA LEU A 61 -18.47 38.46 6.03
C LEU A 61 -18.16 39.70 6.89
N ALA A 62 -16.97 39.76 7.49
CA ALA A 62 -16.53 40.94 8.23
C ALA A 62 -16.33 42.15 7.30
N ALA A 63 -15.77 41.94 6.11
CA ALA A 63 -15.61 42.99 5.09
C ALA A 63 -16.98 43.52 4.64
N ALA A 64 -17.92 42.64 4.26
CA ALA A 64 -19.28 43.02 3.88
C ALA A 64 -20.00 43.82 4.99
N ARG A 65 -19.87 43.40 6.25
CA ARG A 65 -20.48 44.08 7.39
C ARG A 65 -19.95 45.51 7.57
N ARG A 66 -18.64 45.71 7.40
CA ARG A 66 -18.01 47.05 7.48
C ARG A 66 -18.44 47.94 6.32
N ALA A 67 -18.55 47.39 5.12
CA ALA A 67 -18.91 48.13 3.92
C ALA A 67 -20.41 48.40 3.77
N TRP A 68 -21.28 47.71 4.52
CA TRP A 68 -22.73 47.78 4.35
C TRP A 68 -23.29 49.21 4.29
N GLN A 69 -22.82 50.08 5.18
CA GLN A 69 -23.29 51.48 5.26
C GLN A 69 -22.72 52.38 4.15
N THR A 70 -21.66 51.94 3.48
CA THR A 70 -20.94 52.70 2.45
C THR A 70 -21.19 52.15 1.04
N LEU A 71 -22.02 51.12 0.89
CA LEU A 71 -22.38 50.58 -0.42
C LEU A 71 -23.14 51.63 -1.26
N PRO A 72 -22.73 51.89 -2.51
CA PRO A 72 -23.34 52.91 -3.37
C PRO A 72 -24.85 52.74 -3.54
N GLY A 73 -25.33 51.49 -3.63
CA GLY A 73 -26.76 51.17 -3.76
C GLY A 73 -27.61 51.65 -2.59
N ALA A 74 -27.06 51.65 -1.37
CA ALA A 74 -27.75 52.13 -0.17
C ALA A 74 -27.87 53.67 -0.19
N ALA A 75 -26.88 54.37 -0.71
CA ALA A 75 -26.89 55.83 -0.84
C ALA A 75 -27.81 56.33 -1.97
N SER A 76 -28.01 55.53 -3.02
CA SER A 76 -28.85 55.88 -4.18
C SER A 76 -30.33 55.50 -4.06
N ALA A 77 -30.71 54.70 -3.06
CA ALA A 77 -32.08 54.19 -2.94
C ALA A 77 -33.06 55.32 -2.56
N SER A 78 -34.05 55.57 -3.41
CA SER A 78 -35.08 56.60 -3.22
C SER A 78 -36.40 56.05 -2.66
N SER A 79 -36.53 54.72 -2.60
CA SER A 79 -37.71 54.02 -2.09
C SER A 79 -37.38 52.74 -1.30
N VAL A 80 -38.30 52.31 -0.44
CA VAL A 80 -38.19 51.04 0.31
C VAL A 80 -38.09 49.82 -0.62
N ASN A 81 -38.73 49.88 -1.80
CA ASN A 81 -38.68 48.78 -2.78
C ASN A 81 -37.35 48.71 -3.52
N GLU A 82 -36.66 49.84 -3.73
CA GLU A 82 -35.29 49.86 -4.25
C GLU A 82 -34.31 49.31 -3.20
N LEU A 83 -34.49 49.71 -1.94
CA LEU A 83 -33.68 49.19 -0.84
C LEU A 83 -33.83 47.68 -0.69
N ARG A 84 -35.05 47.13 -0.71
CA ARG A 84 -35.29 45.67 -0.65
C ARG A 84 -34.61 44.93 -1.80
N ARG A 85 -34.76 45.40 -3.04
CA ARG A 85 -34.11 44.79 -4.21
C ARG A 85 -32.58 44.82 -4.12
N MET A 86 -32.02 45.91 -3.59
CA MET A 86 -30.58 46.02 -3.34
C MET A 86 -30.12 45.01 -2.28
N VAL A 87 -30.84 44.91 -1.15
CA VAL A 87 -30.54 43.93 -0.09
C VAL A 87 -30.58 42.51 -0.65
N ASP A 88 -31.64 42.16 -1.37
CA ASP A 88 -31.79 40.82 -1.98
C ASP A 88 -30.64 40.53 -2.96
N ALA A 89 -30.25 41.51 -3.78
CA ALA A 89 -29.15 41.35 -4.73
C ALA A 89 -27.79 41.18 -4.03
N VAL A 90 -27.51 41.96 -2.97
CA VAL A 90 -26.26 41.86 -2.20
C VAL A 90 -26.19 40.54 -1.42
N LEU A 91 -27.30 40.07 -0.85
CA LEU A 91 -27.37 38.75 -0.21
C LEU A 91 -27.15 37.62 -1.22
N ALA A 92 -27.79 37.69 -2.39
CA ALA A 92 -27.59 36.71 -3.46
C ALA A 92 -26.14 36.71 -3.98
N ALA A 93 -25.52 37.89 -4.12
CA ALA A 93 -24.11 37.98 -4.51
C ALA A 93 -23.15 37.48 -3.41
N THR A 94 -23.47 37.73 -2.14
CA THR A 94 -22.72 37.19 -1.00
C THR A 94 -22.76 35.67 -1.01
N ASP A 95 -23.94 35.08 -1.16
CA ASP A 95 -24.12 33.62 -1.21
C ASP A 95 -23.34 33.01 -2.39
N ALA A 96 -23.53 33.55 -3.59
CA ALA A 96 -22.82 33.10 -4.79
C ALA A 96 -21.29 33.25 -4.68
N ALA A 97 -20.81 34.32 -4.04
CA ALA A 97 -19.39 34.57 -3.85
C ALA A 97 -18.75 33.60 -2.85
N LEU A 98 -19.41 33.37 -1.70
CA LEU A 98 -18.94 32.42 -0.69
C LEU A 98 -18.96 30.99 -1.22
N ALA A 99 -19.99 30.63 -2.01
CA ALA A 99 -20.05 29.34 -2.69
C ALA A 99 -18.88 29.17 -3.67
N ALA A 100 -18.61 30.18 -4.52
CA ALA A 100 -17.49 30.14 -5.46
C ALA A 100 -16.11 30.05 -4.76
N LEU A 101 -15.90 30.83 -3.69
CA LEU A 101 -14.69 30.75 -2.86
C LEU A 101 -14.53 29.35 -2.25
N GLY A 102 -15.60 28.79 -1.70
CA GLY A 102 -15.61 27.44 -1.13
C GLY A 102 -15.30 26.36 -2.17
N GLU A 103 -15.90 26.45 -3.36
CA GLU A 103 -15.61 25.51 -4.47
C GLU A 103 -14.13 25.51 -4.87
N GLY A 104 -13.51 26.70 -4.97
CA GLY A 104 -12.09 26.83 -5.27
C GLY A 104 -11.21 26.28 -4.15
N HIS A 105 -11.52 26.65 -2.91
CA HIS A 105 -10.79 26.20 -1.72
C HIS A 105 -10.81 24.67 -1.59
N GLU A 106 -11.99 24.05 -1.70
CA GLU A 106 -12.13 22.59 -1.66
C GLU A 106 -11.38 21.91 -2.82
N ARG A 107 -11.37 22.51 -4.01
CA ARG A 107 -10.65 21.96 -5.17
C ARG A 107 -9.15 21.92 -4.91
N ALA A 108 -8.59 23.03 -4.42
CA ALA A 108 -7.17 23.12 -4.07
C ALA A 108 -6.81 22.12 -2.96
N GLN A 109 -7.62 22.01 -1.90
CA GLN A 109 -7.41 21.00 -0.85
C GLN A 109 -7.43 19.57 -1.40
N ARG A 110 -8.40 19.22 -2.25
CA ARG A 110 -8.46 17.88 -2.87
C ARG A 110 -7.26 17.61 -3.78
N LEU A 111 -6.78 18.63 -4.49
CA LEU A 111 -5.59 18.51 -5.34
C LEU A 111 -4.33 18.28 -4.51
N ALA A 112 -4.14 19.07 -3.44
CA ALA A 112 -3.04 18.91 -2.49
C ALA A 112 -3.01 17.51 -1.87
N VAL A 113 -4.15 17.00 -1.38
CA VAL A 113 -4.23 15.63 -0.83
C VAL A 113 -3.82 14.58 -1.88
N ARG A 114 -4.30 14.71 -3.12
CA ARG A 114 -3.93 13.78 -4.20
C ARG A 114 -2.45 13.85 -4.57
N GLN A 115 -1.87 15.04 -4.56
CA GLN A 115 -0.44 15.24 -4.82
C GLN A 115 0.40 14.63 -3.70
N GLU A 116 0.01 14.83 -2.44
CA GLU A 116 0.67 14.24 -1.26
C GLU A 116 0.62 12.71 -1.29
N GLU A 117 -0.56 12.13 -1.58
CA GLU A 117 -0.70 10.68 -1.74
C GLU A 117 0.14 10.14 -2.92
N ALA A 118 0.19 10.87 -4.04
CA ALA A 118 1.00 10.47 -5.19
C ALA A 118 2.50 10.54 -4.86
N ALA A 119 2.95 11.60 -4.19
CA ALA A 119 4.33 11.76 -3.75
C ALA A 119 4.75 10.68 -2.74
N ARG A 120 3.84 10.29 -1.83
CA ARG A 120 4.03 9.18 -0.89
C ARG A 120 4.17 7.85 -1.63
N ARG A 121 3.31 7.59 -2.62
CA ARG A 121 3.35 6.37 -3.44
C ARG A 121 4.65 6.26 -4.22
N GLU A 122 5.04 7.33 -4.92
CA GLU A 122 6.31 7.39 -5.64
C GLU A 122 7.50 7.18 -4.69
N PHE A 123 7.43 7.75 -3.49
CA PHE A 123 8.49 7.61 -2.49
C PHE A 123 8.62 6.17 -2.00
N ILE A 124 7.49 5.51 -1.70
CA ILE A 124 7.48 4.09 -1.31
C ILE A 124 8.02 3.23 -2.45
N ASP A 125 7.65 3.49 -3.70
CA ASP A 125 8.19 2.78 -4.86
C ASP A 125 9.71 2.94 -4.97
N ASP A 126 10.22 4.16 -4.88
CA ASP A 126 11.65 4.42 -4.90
C ASP A 126 12.38 3.71 -3.76
N LEU A 127 11.76 3.68 -2.59
CA LEU A 127 12.28 3.03 -1.39
C LEU A 127 12.28 1.50 -1.49
N LEU A 128 11.28 0.89 -2.14
CA LEU A 128 11.21 -0.57 -2.33
C LEU A 128 12.23 -1.07 -3.35
N PHE A 129 12.50 -0.31 -4.42
CA PHE A 129 13.40 -0.74 -5.50
C PHE A 129 14.78 -0.08 -5.47
N GLY A 130 15.03 0.85 -4.54
CA GLY A 130 16.29 1.58 -4.43
C GLY A 130 16.63 2.40 -5.68
N ARG A 131 15.63 2.96 -6.36
CA ARG A 131 15.77 3.60 -7.69
C ARG A 131 16.19 5.08 -7.66
N SER A 132 16.37 5.66 -6.48
CA SER A 132 16.60 7.09 -6.31
C SER A 132 17.93 7.41 -5.63
N GLU A 133 18.48 8.59 -5.94
CA GLU A 133 19.69 9.09 -5.29
C GLU A 133 19.46 9.27 -3.78
N LEU A 134 20.44 8.88 -2.97
CA LEU A 134 20.31 8.85 -1.50
C LEU A 134 19.97 10.21 -0.88
N GLY A 135 20.42 11.32 -1.50
CA GLY A 135 20.13 12.68 -1.03
C GLY A 135 18.65 13.05 -1.17
N LEU A 136 18.06 12.81 -2.35
CA LEU A 136 16.65 13.06 -2.64
C LEU A 136 15.74 12.12 -1.81
N LEU A 137 16.17 10.86 -1.63
CA LEU A 137 15.48 9.94 -0.73
C LEU A 137 15.49 10.41 0.72
N ALA A 138 16.59 11.02 1.19
CA ALA A 138 16.70 11.50 2.56
C ALA A 138 15.75 12.67 2.85
N GLU A 139 15.69 13.64 1.93
CA GLU A 139 14.79 14.78 2.03
C GLU A 139 13.32 14.34 2.09
N ARG A 140 12.91 13.44 1.19
CA ARG A 140 11.55 12.89 1.17
C ARG A 140 11.26 11.99 2.38
N ALA A 141 12.24 11.25 2.86
CA ALA A 141 12.09 10.39 4.03
C ALA A 141 11.70 11.21 5.28
N GLU A 142 12.36 12.35 5.52
CA GLU A 142 12.00 13.22 6.66
C GLU A 142 10.57 13.76 6.55
N HIS A 143 10.13 14.17 5.35
CA HIS A 143 8.77 14.61 5.09
C HIS A 143 7.73 13.53 5.43
N PHE A 144 8.02 12.26 5.09
CA PHE A 144 7.17 11.11 5.38
C PHE A 144 7.43 10.42 6.73
N GLY A 145 8.20 11.04 7.64
CA GLY A 145 8.42 10.52 9.00
C GLY A 145 9.45 9.38 9.11
N LEU A 146 10.17 9.06 8.05
CA LEU A 146 11.22 8.04 8.05
C LEU A 146 12.61 8.61 8.33
N ARG A 147 13.46 7.81 8.97
CA ARG A 147 14.89 8.04 9.11
C ARG A 147 15.65 6.98 8.32
N LEU A 148 16.24 7.33 7.17
CA LEU A 148 16.95 6.35 6.32
C LEU A 148 18.05 5.54 7.01
N ALA A 149 18.68 6.08 8.06
CA ALA A 149 19.69 5.37 8.84
C ALA A 149 19.10 4.33 9.81
N GLY A 150 17.78 4.33 9.99
CA GLY A 150 17.05 3.41 10.85
C GLY A 150 17.07 1.96 10.37
N ALA A 151 16.58 1.07 11.24
CA ALA A 151 16.29 -0.31 10.87
C ALA A 151 14.80 -0.43 10.52
N TYR A 152 14.52 -1.09 9.41
CA TYR A 152 13.17 -1.25 8.89
C TYR A 152 12.85 -2.71 8.63
N THR A 153 11.56 -3.01 8.74
CA THR A 153 10.98 -4.29 8.36
C THR A 153 9.76 -4.02 7.48
N VAL A 154 9.57 -4.88 6.49
CA VAL A 154 8.49 -4.81 5.50
C VAL A 154 7.61 -6.04 5.64
N ALA A 155 6.30 -5.82 5.71
CA ALA A 155 5.30 -6.86 5.59
C ALA A 155 4.54 -6.73 4.27
N VAL A 156 4.25 -7.85 3.64
CA VAL A 156 3.57 -7.93 2.34
C VAL A 156 2.39 -8.89 2.47
N ALA A 157 1.19 -8.40 2.17
CA ALA A 157 -0.03 -9.19 2.14
C ALA A 157 -0.49 -9.45 0.69
N VAL A 158 -0.94 -10.67 0.43
CA VAL A 158 -1.44 -11.13 -0.87
C VAL A 158 -2.85 -11.68 -0.71
N GLY A 159 -3.80 -11.18 -1.48
CA GLY A 159 -5.18 -11.65 -1.54
C GLY A 159 -5.45 -12.56 -2.74
N ASP A 160 -6.69 -13.06 -2.83
CA ASP A 160 -7.20 -13.76 -4.02
C ASP A 160 -7.28 -12.84 -5.24
N GLU A 161 -7.49 -11.55 -5.00
CA GLU A 161 -7.56 -10.49 -5.99
C GLU A 161 -6.43 -9.48 -5.74
N PRO A 162 -5.91 -8.82 -6.79
CA PRO A 162 -4.87 -7.83 -6.64
C PRO A 162 -5.38 -6.58 -5.91
N PHE A 163 -4.57 -6.07 -4.98
CA PHE A 163 -4.84 -4.79 -4.32
C PHE A 163 -4.54 -3.62 -5.26
N ALA A 164 -5.56 -2.79 -5.49
CA ALA A 164 -5.43 -1.46 -6.06
C ALA A 164 -5.48 -0.41 -4.94
N ASP A 165 -5.00 0.81 -5.19
CA ASP A 165 -4.96 1.88 -4.19
C ASP A 165 -6.33 2.20 -3.58
N VAL A 166 -7.38 2.17 -4.39
CA VAL A 166 -8.78 2.43 -3.98
C VAL A 166 -9.47 1.21 -3.36
N HIS A 167 -8.74 0.13 -3.09
CA HIS A 167 -9.33 -1.11 -2.57
C HIS A 167 -9.84 -0.89 -1.12
N PRO A 168 -11.10 -1.26 -0.79
CA PRO A 168 -11.69 -0.94 0.52
C PRO A 168 -10.88 -1.46 1.72
N LEU A 169 -10.25 -2.63 1.57
CA LEU A 169 -9.38 -3.18 2.63
C LEU A 169 -8.15 -2.31 2.89
N VAL A 170 -7.57 -1.70 1.86
CA VAL A 170 -6.39 -0.83 1.98
C VAL A 170 -6.74 0.39 2.83
N HIS A 171 -7.82 1.09 2.49
CA HIS A 171 -8.30 2.24 3.26
C HIS A 171 -8.68 1.88 4.70
N ARG A 172 -9.25 0.68 4.91
CA ARG A 172 -9.56 0.20 6.26
C ARG A 172 -8.29 -0.01 7.08
N VAL A 173 -7.31 -0.72 6.53
CA VAL A 173 -6.04 -1.01 7.19
C VAL A 173 -5.30 0.30 7.50
N GLU A 174 -5.24 1.21 6.54
CA GLU A 174 -4.63 2.54 6.71
C GLU A 174 -5.28 3.30 7.87
N ARG A 175 -6.61 3.42 7.87
CA ARG A 175 -7.35 4.12 8.94
C ARG A 175 -7.12 3.50 10.32
N GLU A 176 -7.13 2.18 10.41
CA GLU A 176 -6.94 1.47 11.68
C GLU A 176 -5.50 1.59 12.19
N LEU A 177 -4.50 1.54 11.31
CA LEU A 177 -3.10 1.71 11.68
C LEU A 177 -2.83 3.17 12.08
N ALA A 178 -3.28 4.15 11.28
CA ALA A 178 -3.15 5.57 11.60
C ALA A 178 -3.84 5.92 12.93
N GLY A 179 -5.01 5.37 13.21
CA GLY A 179 -5.72 5.59 14.47
C GLY A 179 -5.02 5.00 15.70
N ARG A 180 -4.19 3.96 15.55
CA ARG A 180 -3.49 3.28 16.65
C ARG A 180 -2.07 3.80 16.87
N PHE A 181 -1.37 4.13 15.80
CA PHE A 181 0.07 4.41 15.81
C PHE A 181 0.42 5.82 15.33
N GLY A 182 -0.53 6.54 14.71
CA GLY A 182 -0.29 7.84 14.09
C GLY A 182 0.00 7.74 12.59
N GLU A 183 -0.18 8.84 11.87
CA GLU A 183 -0.07 8.87 10.39
C GLU A 183 1.37 8.88 9.86
N ARG A 184 2.37 9.18 10.70
CA ARG A 184 3.76 9.37 10.27
C ARG A 184 4.65 8.14 10.42
N ASP A 185 4.21 7.15 11.19
CA ASP A 185 5.06 6.01 11.55
C ASP A 185 4.75 4.75 10.72
N VAL A 186 3.73 4.81 9.86
CA VAL A 186 3.27 3.69 9.04
C VAL A 186 3.21 4.10 7.57
N LEU A 187 3.98 3.44 6.72
CA LEU A 187 3.88 3.59 5.28
C LEU A 187 3.20 2.38 4.66
N LEU A 188 2.03 2.63 4.08
CA LEU A 188 1.20 1.64 3.43
C LEU A 188 1.11 1.96 1.93
N ALA A 189 1.27 0.96 1.08
CA ALA A 189 1.06 1.10 -0.36
C ALA A 189 0.54 -0.19 -0.99
N SER A 190 -0.17 -0.07 -2.11
CA SER A 190 -0.42 -1.22 -2.98
C SER A 190 0.67 -1.30 -4.05
N LYS A 191 1.34 -2.45 -4.17
CA LYS A 191 2.36 -2.68 -5.19
C LYS A 191 2.24 -4.05 -5.84
N ASP A 192 2.19 -4.08 -7.17
CA ASP A 192 2.11 -5.31 -7.98
C ASP A 192 0.98 -6.24 -7.53
N GLY A 193 -0.16 -5.65 -7.15
CA GLY A 193 -1.33 -6.36 -6.63
C GLY A 193 -1.21 -6.83 -5.17
N ARG A 194 -0.18 -6.41 -4.45
CA ARG A 194 0.10 -6.76 -3.04
C ARG A 194 -0.05 -5.53 -2.16
N LEU A 195 -0.45 -5.72 -0.91
CA LEU A 195 -0.48 -4.64 0.07
C LEU A 195 0.81 -4.67 0.89
N VAL A 196 1.57 -3.58 0.89
CA VAL A 196 2.89 -3.46 1.52
C VAL A 196 2.80 -2.50 2.69
N CYS A 197 3.33 -2.91 3.83
CA CYS A 197 3.46 -2.10 5.04
C CYS A 197 4.94 -2.03 5.43
N ILE A 198 5.45 -0.81 5.56
CA ILE A 198 6.83 -0.53 5.99
C ILE A 198 6.75 0.13 7.35
N ALA A 199 7.47 -0.42 8.33
CA ALA A 199 7.54 0.12 9.67
C ALA A 199 8.98 0.09 10.20
N PRO A 200 9.37 1.07 11.05
CA PRO A 200 10.65 1.02 11.75
C PRO A 200 10.67 -0.18 12.73
N ASP A 201 11.85 -0.73 12.99
CA ASP A 201 12.01 -1.89 13.87
C ASP A 201 11.56 -1.63 15.32
N SER A 202 11.54 -0.37 15.74
CA SER A 202 10.96 0.05 17.03
C SER A 202 9.46 -0.19 17.12
N GLU A 203 8.77 -0.36 15.99
CA GLU A 203 7.32 -0.44 15.89
C GLU A 203 6.84 -1.78 15.31
N ARG A 204 7.40 -2.89 15.80
CA ARG A 204 6.95 -4.25 15.43
C ARG A 204 5.44 -4.45 15.60
N ALA A 205 4.84 -3.77 16.58
CA ALA A 205 3.40 -3.79 16.81
C ALA A 205 2.58 -3.31 15.61
N VAL A 206 3.12 -2.42 14.76
CA VAL A 206 2.49 -2.00 13.50
C VAL A 206 2.38 -3.18 12.53
N LEU A 207 3.45 -3.96 12.38
CA LEU A 207 3.47 -5.10 11.46
C LEU A 207 2.60 -6.26 11.94
N ASP A 208 2.57 -6.50 13.25
CA ASP A 208 1.66 -7.48 13.85
C ASP A 208 0.19 -7.04 13.66
N ALA A 209 -0.11 -5.76 13.90
CA ALA A 209 -1.43 -5.20 13.65
C ALA A 209 -1.81 -5.25 12.17
N PHE A 210 -0.87 -4.99 11.26
CA PHE A 210 -1.07 -5.10 9.82
C PHE A 210 -1.41 -6.54 9.42
N ALA A 211 -0.64 -7.53 9.90
CA ALA A 211 -0.90 -8.94 9.64
C ALA A 211 -2.29 -9.35 10.18
N ASP A 212 -2.62 -8.94 11.39
CA ASP A 212 -3.91 -9.22 12.02
C ASP A 212 -5.08 -8.58 11.26
N LEU A 213 -4.97 -7.31 10.88
CA LEU A 213 -6.01 -6.58 10.17
C LEU A 213 -6.23 -7.12 8.76
N THR A 214 -5.20 -7.65 8.11
CA THR A 214 -5.31 -8.21 6.75
C THR A 214 -5.81 -9.66 6.76
N LEU A 215 -5.35 -10.48 7.70
CA LEU A 215 -5.80 -11.88 7.86
C LEU A 215 -7.19 -11.97 8.50
N ARG A 216 -7.56 -11.00 9.34
CA ARG A 216 -8.84 -10.97 10.07
C ARG A 216 -9.46 -9.57 9.97
N PRO A 217 -9.85 -9.14 8.75
CA PRO A 217 -10.31 -7.77 8.51
C PRO A 217 -11.70 -7.50 9.08
N GLY A 218 -12.41 -8.50 9.58
CA GLY A 218 -13.74 -8.36 10.16
C GLY A 218 -14.86 -8.26 9.10
N PRO A 219 -16.09 -7.95 9.55
CA PRO A 219 -17.28 -8.06 8.69
C PRO A 219 -17.23 -7.11 7.49
N GLY A 220 -17.64 -7.62 6.31
CA GLY A 220 -17.71 -6.85 5.07
C GLY A 220 -16.42 -6.83 4.24
N TYR A 221 -15.35 -7.49 4.69
CA TYR A 221 -14.06 -7.54 4.01
C TYR A 221 -13.61 -8.99 3.84
N ARG A 222 -12.95 -9.28 2.71
CA ARG A 222 -12.34 -10.59 2.48
C ARG A 222 -10.95 -10.63 3.12
N PRO A 223 -10.61 -11.69 3.88
CA PRO A 223 -9.26 -11.85 4.41
C PRO A 223 -8.27 -12.06 3.28
N VAL A 224 -7.02 -11.66 3.50
CA VAL A 224 -5.93 -11.98 2.58
C VAL A 224 -5.59 -13.47 2.68
N LEU A 225 -4.99 -14.02 1.61
CA LEU A 225 -4.54 -15.40 1.61
C LEU A 225 -3.36 -15.60 2.56
N ARG A 226 -2.36 -14.70 2.44
CA ARG A 226 -1.12 -14.78 3.21
C ARG A 226 -0.53 -13.40 3.48
N VAL A 227 0.25 -13.33 4.55
CA VAL A 227 1.10 -12.19 4.90
C VAL A 227 2.50 -12.74 5.12
N ALA A 228 3.51 -12.08 4.56
CA ALA A 228 4.91 -12.37 4.85
C ALA A 228 5.61 -11.15 5.41
N THR A 229 6.45 -11.35 6.42
CA THR A 229 7.28 -10.31 7.02
C THR A 229 8.74 -10.62 6.76
N GLY A 230 9.46 -9.66 6.17
CA GLY A 230 10.90 -9.75 5.97
C GLY A 230 11.69 -9.61 7.27
N ARG A 231 13.02 -9.66 7.20
CA ARG A 231 13.85 -9.42 8.39
C ARG A 231 14.19 -7.95 8.54
N ARG A 232 14.59 -7.60 9.76
CA ARG A 232 15.12 -6.28 10.06
C ARG A 232 16.43 -6.04 9.32
N HIS A 233 16.52 -4.91 8.62
CA HIS A 233 17.77 -4.44 8.00
C HIS A 233 17.93 -2.95 8.22
N SER A 234 19.17 -2.50 8.43
CA SER A 234 19.50 -1.10 8.68
C SER A 234 19.97 -0.37 7.42
N GLY A 235 19.82 0.96 7.46
CA GLY A 235 20.33 1.86 6.44
C GLY A 235 19.47 1.90 5.17
N PRO A 236 19.93 2.62 4.13
CA PRO A 236 19.13 2.92 2.95
C PRO A 236 18.71 1.68 2.14
N SER A 237 19.48 0.58 2.22
CA SER A 237 19.13 -0.69 1.57
C SER A 237 18.27 -1.61 2.45
N GLY A 238 17.88 -1.17 3.64
CA GLY A 238 17.18 -2.00 4.60
C GLY A 238 15.77 -2.38 4.14
N VAL A 239 15.02 -1.40 3.63
CA VAL A 239 13.66 -1.60 3.11
C VAL A 239 13.65 -2.50 1.87
N PRO A 240 14.46 -2.27 0.81
CA PRO A 240 14.52 -3.18 -0.33
C PRO A 240 14.80 -4.64 0.06
N ARG A 241 15.79 -4.87 0.93
CA ARG A 241 16.16 -6.22 1.37
C ARG A 241 15.05 -6.90 2.16
N SER A 242 14.43 -6.19 3.10
CA SER A 242 13.30 -6.75 3.84
C SER A 242 12.10 -7.01 2.93
N TYR A 243 11.89 -6.19 1.90
CA TYR A 243 10.82 -6.39 0.94
C TYR A 243 11.07 -7.65 0.10
N GLU A 244 12.28 -7.79 -0.49
CA GLU A 244 12.69 -8.98 -1.25
C GLU A 244 12.52 -10.27 -0.43
N GLU A 245 12.94 -10.26 0.84
CA GLU A 245 12.79 -11.41 1.73
C GLU A 245 11.33 -11.78 2.01
N ALA A 246 10.44 -10.79 2.11
CA ALA A 246 9.00 -11.04 2.25
C ALA A 246 8.41 -11.64 0.97
N LEU A 247 8.88 -11.19 -0.21
CA LEU A 247 8.47 -11.76 -1.49
C LEU A 247 8.96 -13.20 -1.67
N ASP A 248 10.21 -13.47 -1.32
CA ASP A 248 10.79 -14.81 -1.35
C ASP A 248 10.02 -15.76 -0.41
N ALA A 249 9.68 -15.31 0.80
CA ALA A 249 8.86 -16.08 1.73
C ALA A 249 7.49 -16.46 1.14
N LEU A 250 6.84 -15.54 0.42
CA LEU A 250 5.58 -15.82 -0.28
C LEU A 250 5.77 -16.83 -1.42
N ASP A 251 6.82 -16.70 -2.23
CA ASP A 251 7.13 -17.63 -3.32
C ASP A 251 7.44 -19.04 -2.79
N TYR A 252 8.25 -19.15 -1.74
CA TYR A 252 8.53 -20.43 -1.08
C TYR A 252 7.26 -21.07 -0.54
N ALA A 253 6.41 -20.29 0.13
CA ALA A 253 5.18 -20.80 0.68
C ALA A 253 4.21 -21.31 -0.40
N GLN A 254 4.17 -20.65 -1.56
CA GLN A 254 3.40 -21.09 -2.71
C GLN A 254 3.96 -22.38 -3.33
N ARG A 255 5.27 -22.43 -3.64
CA ARG A 255 5.89 -23.60 -4.28
C ARG A 255 5.92 -24.85 -3.39
N LEU A 256 6.08 -24.63 -2.08
CA LEU A 256 6.14 -25.69 -1.08
C LEU A 256 4.79 -25.99 -0.42
N ASP A 257 3.71 -25.32 -0.84
CA ASP A 257 2.35 -25.51 -0.31
C ASP A 257 2.31 -25.46 1.23
N LEU A 258 3.01 -24.48 1.81
CA LEU A 258 3.07 -24.35 3.27
C LEU A 258 1.69 -23.95 3.81
N SER A 259 1.24 -24.49 4.94
CA SER A 259 -0.09 -24.16 5.49
C SER A 259 -0.16 -22.81 6.23
N ALA A 260 0.99 -22.23 6.60
CA ALA A 260 1.05 -20.98 7.35
C ALA A 260 0.53 -19.78 6.54
N THR A 261 -0.39 -19.03 7.14
CA THR A 261 -0.96 -17.80 6.55
C THR A 261 -0.15 -16.56 6.91
N HIS A 262 0.57 -16.57 8.04
CA HIS A 262 1.57 -15.56 8.39
C HIS A 262 2.95 -16.20 8.36
N LEU A 263 3.82 -15.67 7.48
CA LEU A 263 5.17 -16.16 7.24
C LEU A 263 6.17 -15.14 7.75
N LYS A 264 7.23 -15.60 8.41
CA LYS A 264 8.37 -14.75 8.75
C LYS A 264 9.60 -15.24 7.99
N ALA A 265 10.25 -14.35 7.26
CA ALA A 265 11.43 -14.71 6.47
C ALA A 265 12.56 -15.30 7.34
N GLU A 266 12.65 -14.91 8.61
CA GLU A 266 13.61 -15.48 9.58
C GLU A 266 13.41 -16.99 9.84
N GLU A 267 12.18 -17.49 9.70
CA GLU A 267 11.83 -18.91 9.89
C GLU A 267 12.10 -19.74 8.63
N LEU A 268 12.33 -19.08 7.49
CA LEU A 268 12.44 -19.71 6.16
C LEU A 268 13.85 -19.58 5.57
N LEU A 269 14.86 -19.20 6.37
CA LEU A 269 16.24 -18.93 5.93
C LEU A 269 16.96 -20.13 5.30
N VAL A 270 16.45 -21.34 5.51
CA VAL A 270 16.99 -22.53 4.84
C VAL A 270 16.80 -22.46 3.33
N PHE A 271 15.69 -21.91 2.82
CA PHE A 271 15.41 -21.91 1.37
C PHE A 271 16.32 -20.96 0.58
N PRO A 272 16.60 -19.72 1.02
CA PRO A 272 17.60 -18.87 0.37
C PRO A 272 18.98 -19.52 0.35
N VAL A 273 19.35 -20.28 1.39
CA VAL A 273 20.62 -21.03 1.41
C VAL A 273 20.61 -22.14 0.38
N LEU A 274 19.54 -22.93 0.32
CA LEU A 274 19.36 -24.01 -0.66
C LEU A 274 19.31 -23.50 -2.10
N MET A 275 18.71 -22.33 -2.34
CA MET A 275 18.51 -21.76 -3.66
C MET A 275 19.62 -20.80 -4.10
N ARG A 276 20.64 -20.58 -3.25
CA ARG A 276 21.77 -19.69 -3.55
C ARG A 276 22.54 -20.13 -4.80
N ASP A 277 22.73 -21.44 -4.97
CA ASP A 277 23.27 -22.04 -6.18
C ASP A 277 22.19 -22.87 -6.86
N ARG A 278 21.39 -22.18 -7.67
CA ARG A 278 20.28 -22.80 -8.42
C ARG A 278 20.76 -23.90 -9.36
N ALA A 279 21.97 -23.79 -9.92
CA ALA A 279 22.53 -24.79 -10.82
C ALA A 279 22.91 -26.06 -10.05
N ALA A 280 23.59 -25.92 -8.90
CA ALA A 280 23.88 -27.05 -8.03
C ALA A 280 22.61 -27.74 -7.51
N MET A 281 21.56 -26.98 -7.20
CA MET A 281 20.26 -27.55 -6.84
C MET A 281 19.63 -28.32 -8.02
N ALA A 282 19.68 -27.77 -9.23
CA ALA A 282 19.19 -28.46 -10.43
C ALA A 282 19.97 -29.76 -10.71
N ASP A 283 21.29 -29.76 -10.53
CA ASP A 283 22.13 -30.95 -10.66
C ASP A 283 21.80 -32.00 -9.59
N LEU A 284 21.56 -31.59 -8.34
CA LEU A 284 21.08 -32.48 -7.28
C LEU A 284 19.75 -33.13 -7.68
N VAL A 285 18.77 -32.33 -8.10
CA VAL A 285 17.44 -32.83 -8.52
C VAL A 285 17.60 -33.80 -9.69
N ARG A 286 18.40 -33.45 -10.70
CA ARG A 286 18.63 -34.29 -11.88
C ARG A 286 19.30 -35.61 -11.53
N SER A 287 20.32 -35.58 -10.67
CA SER A 287 21.07 -36.77 -10.26
C SER A 287 20.25 -37.69 -9.36
N VAL A 288 19.50 -37.14 -8.41
CA VAL A 288 18.80 -37.93 -7.38
C VAL A 288 17.40 -38.35 -7.85
N LEU A 289 16.66 -37.44 -8.47
CA LEU A 289 15.25 -37.65 -8.80
C LEU A 289 15.00 -37.83 -10.30
N GLY A 290 15.95 -37.48 -11.17
CA GLY A 290 15.86 -37.73 -12.60
C GLY A 290 15.45 -39.16 -12.95
N PRO A 291 16.04 -40.22 -12.36
CA PRO A 291 15.64 -41.60 -12.62
C PRO A 291 14.15 -41.92 -12.34
N LEU A 292 13.45 -41.11 -11.53
CA LEU A 292 12.02 -41.31 -11.27
C LEU A 292 11.16 -41.08 -12.52
N THR A 293 11.65 -40.41 -13.56
CA THR A 293 10.92 -40.24 -14.83
C THR A 293 10.72 -41.57 -15.57
N GLU A 294 11.54 -42.58 -15.28
CA GLU A 294 11.42 -43.93 -15.85
C GLU A 294 10.30 -44.76 -15.21
N ALA A 295 9.70 -44.27 -14.11
CA ALA A 295 8.56 -44.92 -13.50
C ALA A 295 7.32 -44.86 -14.42
N ARG A 296 6.51 -45.93 -14.38
CA ARG A 296 5.21 -45.93 -15.05
C ARG A 296 4.31 -44.86 -14.44
N GLY A 297 3.90 -43.88 -15.25
CA GLY A 297 3.15 -42.70 -14.78
C GLY A 297 4.01 -41.48 -14.46
N GLY A 298 5.31 -41.52 -14.78
CA GLY A 298 6.26 -40.41 -14.58
C GLY A 298 6.72 -40.26 -13.13
N ALA A 299 7.49 -39.20 -12.87
CA ALA A 299 8.10 -38.96 -11.56
C ALA A 299 7.10 -38.54 -10.47
N ARG A 300 6.00 -37.86 -10.85
CA ARG A 300 5.07 -37.19 -9.91
C ARG A 300 4.55 -38.10 -8.79
N PRO A 301 4.02 -39.32 -9.04
CA PRO A 301 3.50 -40.15 -7.96
C PRO A 301 4.54 -40.57 -6.92
N LEU A 302 5.81 -40.71 -7.33
CA LEU A 302 6.91 -41.08 -6.45
C LEU A 302 7.43 -39.86 -5.68
N LEU A 303 7.45 -38.67 -6.30
CA LEU A 303 7.73 -37.41 -5.60
C LEU A 303 6.69 -37.11 -4.52
N ASP A 304 5.40 -37.28 -4.83
CA ASP A 304 4.32 -37.13 -3.84
C ASP A 304 4.50 -38.11 -2.68
N THR A 305 5.01 -39.32 -2.97
CA THR A 305 5.30 -40.32 -1.94
C THR A 305 6.45 -39.88 -1.02
N ILE A 306 7.51 -39.28 -1.56
CA ILE A 306 8.64 -38.73 -0.78
C ILE A 306 8.17 -37.57 0.11
N ALA A 307 7.40 -36.64 -0.45
CA ALA A 307 6.88 -35.48 0.29
C ALA A 307 5.96 -35.90 1.44
N VAL A 308 4.97 -36.76 1.16
CA VAL A 308 4.01 -37.21 2.19
C VAL A 308 4.69 -38.08 3.27
N GLN A 309 5.75 -38.82 2.93
CA GLN A 309 6.56 -39.52 3.93
C GLN A 309 7.19 -38.56 4.95
N ALA A 310 7.82 -37.49 4.45
CA ALA A 310 8.42 -36.47 5.30
C ALA A 310 7.37 -35.80 6.20
N GLU A 311 6.23 -35.38 5.64
CA GLU A 311 5.14 -34.76 6.38
C GLU A 311 4.45 -35.68 7.40
N ALA A 312 4.52 -37.00 7.19
CA ALA A 312 4.02 -38.02 8.10
C ALA A 312 5.08 -38.44 9.13
N ALA A 313 6.20 -37.72 9.25
CA ALA A 313 7.33 -38.06 10.09
C ALA A 313 7.80 -39.52 9.90
N TYR A 314 7.73 -40.01 8.67
CA TYR A 314 8.08 -41.38 8.28
C TYR A 314 7.21 -42.49 8.90
N VAL A 315 6.01 -42.15 9.38
CA VAL A 315 5.02 -43.13 9.84
C VAL A 315 4.25 -43.67 8.63
N ASN A 316 4.64 -44.87 8.17
CA ASN A 316 4.07 -45.50 6.96
C ASN A 316 2.54 -45.61 6.95
N ALA A 317 1.92 -45.93 8.09
CA ALA A 317 0.46 -46.01 8.20
C ALA A 317 -0.21 -44.65 7.92
N GLU A 318 0.37 -43.57 8.43
CA GLU A 318 -0.13 -42.21 8.24
C GLU A 318 0.11 -41.72 6.82
N ALA A 319 1.31 -41.95 6.26
CA ALA A 319 1.61 -41.61 4.87
C ALA A 319 0.68 -42.34 3.88
N ALA A 320 0.43 -43.64 4.10
CA ALA A 320 -0.47 -44.42 3.27
C ALA A 320 -1.92 -43.89 3.35
N ARG A 321 -2.37 -43.53 4.56
CA ARG A 321 -3.68 -42.91 4.77
C ARG A 321 -3.83 -41.59 4.03
N ARG A 322 -2.82 -40.70 4.10
CA ARG A 322 -2.82 -39.40 3.38
C ARG A 322 -2.81 -39.55 1.86
N LEU A 323 -2.10 -40.56 1.35
CA LEU A 323 -2.06 -40.86 -0.09
C LEU A 323 -3.27 -41.67 -0.60
N GLY A 324 -4.18 -42.11 0.27
CA GLY A 324 -5.30 -42.99 -0.10
C GLY A 324 -4.86 -44.39 -0.55
N LEU A 325 -3.76 -44.90 0.00
CA LEU A 325 -3.14 -46.19 -0.36
C LEU A 325 -3.19 -47.18 0.80
N SER A 326 -3.03 -48.48 0.47
CA SER A 326 -2.69 -49.47 1.49
C SER A 326 -1.22 -49.33 1.92
N VAL A 327 -0.89 -49.69 3.17
CA VAL A 327 0.51 -49.69 3.65
C VAL A 327 1.41 -50.58 2.79
N ARG A 328 0.88 -51.69 2.27
CA ARG A 328 1.60 -52.57 1.33
C ARG A 328 1.92 -51.84 0.01
N THR A 329 0.95 -51.10 -0.53
CA THR A 329 1.14 -50.30 -1.76
C THR A 329 2.18 -49.20 -1.56
N LEU A 330 2.17 -48.53 -0.40
CA LEU A 330 3.20 -47.58 -0.03
C LEU A 330 4.58 -48.24 0.02
N GLY A 331 4.70 -49.40 0.67
CA GLY A 331 5.95 -50.17 0.71
C GLY A 331 6.52 -50.46 -0.68
N TYR A 332 5.67 -50.88 -1.62
CA TYR A 332 6.09 -51.08 -3.01
C TYR A 332 6.58 -49.78 -3.69
N ARG A 333 5.98 -48.63 -3.39
CA ARG A 333 6.45 -47.35 -3.93
C ARG A 333 7.82 -46.96 -3.35
N LEU A 334 8.05 -47.18 -2.06
CA LEU A 334 9.34 -46.91 -1.41
C LEU A 334 10.45 -47.82 -1.96
N GLU A 335 10.18 -49.12 -2.12
CA GLU A 335 11.12 -50.04 -2.78
C GLU A 335 11.40 -49.62 -4.22
N ARG A 336 10.38 -49.11 -4.94
CA ARG A 336 10.57 -48.60 -6.30
C ARG A 336 11.42 -47.33 -6.33
N ILE A 337 11.23 -46.41 -5.40
CA ILE A 337 12.07 -45.21 -5.26
C ILE A 337 13.53 -45.63 -5.04
N LYS A 338 13.77 -46.55 -4.10
CA LYS A 338 15.11 -47.10 -3.84
C LYS A 338 15.72 -47.75 -5.08
N ALA A 339 14.96 -48.59 -5.78
CA ALA A 339 15.45 -49.29 -6.97
C ALA A 339 15.79 -48.34 -8.14
N LEU A 340 15.07 -47.24 -8.30
CA LEU A 340 15.30 -46.26 -9.38
C LEU A 340 16.41 -45.27 -9.04
N THR A 341 16.41 -44.75 -7.82
CA THR A 341 17.30 -43.65 -7.42
C THR A 341 18.61 -44.14 -6.80
N GLY A 342 18.63 -45.38 -6.29
CA GLY A 342 19.73 -45.90 -5.47
C GLY A 342 19.72 -45.40 -4.02
N TYR A 343 18.80 -44.49 -3.64
CA TYR A 343 18.69 -43.96 -2.29
C TYR A 343 17.61 -44.68 -1.49
N ASP A 344 17.98 -45.20 -0.32
CA ASP A 344 17.12 -45.89 0.63
C ASP A 344 16.43 -44.90 1.57
N PRO A 345 15.08 -44.76 1.53
CA PRO A 345 14.34 -43.88 2.43
C PRO A 345 14.44 -44.25 3.92
N SER A 346 14.92 -45.44 4.26
CA SER A 346 15.14 -45.87 5.65
C SER A 346 16.51 -45.46 6.21
N ASP A 347 17.48 -45.13 5.36
CA ASP A 347 18.77 -44.57 5.78
C ASP A 347 18.65 -43.06 5.99
N ALA A 348 19.11 -42.56 7.14
CA ALA A 348 18.87 -41.18 7.53
C ALA A 348 19.49 -40.13 6.58
N LEU A 349 20.69 -40.40 6.05
CA LEU A 349 21.41 -39.47 5.17
C LEU A 349 20.84 -39.50 3.75
N GLN A 350 20.54 -40.69 3.25
CA GLN A 350 19.92 -40.87 1.93
C GLN A 350 18.50 -40.29 1.90
N ARG A 351 17.76 -40.48 2.98
CA ARG A 351 16.45 -39.86 3.20
C ARG A 351 16.52 -38.33 3.17
N PHE A 352 17.45 -37.72 3.91
CA PHE A 352 17.67 -36.28 3.86
C PHE A 352 18.02 -35.78 2.45
N THR A 353 18.80 -36.56 1.69
CA THR A 353 19.15 -36.26 0.30
C THR A 353 17.90 -36.27 -0.60
N LEU A 354 17.05 -37.30 -0.47
CA LEU A 354 15.77 -37.40 -1.19
C LEU A 354 14.82 -36.25 -0.85
N GLU A 355 14.69 -35.90 0.44
CA GLU A 355 13.84 -34.78 0.88
C GLU A 355 14.34 -33.45 0.32
N THR A 356 15.65 -33.19 0.41
CA THR A 356 16.27 -31.96 -0.09
C THR A 356 16.10 -31.84 -1.61
N ALA A 357 16.34 -32.93 -2.35
CA ALA A 357 16.10 -32.97 -3.78
C ALA A 357 14.60 -32.77 -4.11
N ALA A 358 13.68 -33.36 -3.35
CA ALA A 358 12.24 -33.22 -3.60
C ALA A 358 11.77 -31.78 -3.33
N MET A 359 12.31 -31.14 -2.30
CA MET A 359 12.09 -29.73 -2.01
C MET A 359 12.66 -28.84 -3.12
N GLY A 360 13.89 -29.12 -3.57
CA GLY A 360 14.51 -28.45 -4.71
C GLY A 360 13.70 -28.59 -6.00
N ALA A 361 13.17 -29.79 -6.27
CA ALA A 361 12.29 -30.05 -7.41
C ALA A 361 11.04 -29.15 -7.39
N ARG A 362 10.37 -29.05 -6.24
CA ARG A 362 9.21 -28.16 -6.07
C ARG A 362 9.58 -26.69 -6.25
N LEU A 363 10.69 -26.26 -5.64
CA LEU A 363 11.20 -24.89 -5.78
C LEU A 363 11.63 -24.58 -7.23
N LEU A 364 12.05 -25.57 -8.02
CA LEU A 364 12.40 -25.42 -9.43
C LEU A 364 11.23 -25.70 -10.38
N ASN A 365 10.04 -26.02 -9.87
CA ASN A 365 8.85 -26.41 -10.63
C ASN A 365 9.06 -27.64 -11.53
N TRP A 366 9.94 -28.57 -11.13
CA TRP A 366 10.14 -29.86 -11.79
C TRP A 366 9.18 -30.91 -11.22
N PRO A 367 8.61 -31.84 -12.02
CA PRO A 367 8.89 -32.12 -13.44
C PRO A 367 8.06 -31.32 -14.45
N ASP A 368 7.26 -30.35 -14.01
CA ASP A 368 6.39 -29.57 -14.90
C ASP A 368 7.19 -28.60 -15.80
N GLN A 369 8.38 -28.20 -15.36
CA GLN A 369 9.38 -27.46 -16.13
C GLN A 369 10.71 -28.23 -16.18
N PRO A 370 11.42 -28.19 -17.33
CA PRO A 370 12.77 -28.75 -17.43
C PRO A 370 13.77 -27.95 -16.56
N LEU A 371 14.78 -28.64 -16.05
CA LEU A 371 15.83 -28.12 -15.16
C LEU A 371 16.91 -27.33 -15.87
#